data_AF-A0A399ZSC8-F1
#
_entry.id   AF-A0A399ZSC8-F1
#
_cell.length_a   1.000
_cell.length_b   1.000
_cell.length_c   1.000
_cell.angle_alpha   90.00
_cell.angle_beta   90.00
_cell.angle_gamma   90.00
#
_symmetry.space_group_name_H-M   'P 1'
#
loop_
_entity.id
_entity.type
_entity.pdbx_description
1 polymer ?
#
loop_
_entity_poly.entity_id
_entity_poly.type
_entity_poly.pdbx_seq_one_letter_code
_entity_poly.pdbx_strand_id
1 'polypeptide(L)'
;MGSFFLIFLKLGGSAITDKTQPAAPKPEVIRELARAVFDARAKNPALAILLGHGSGSFGHFTAKKFGYAQPDNWRAYAETSASAARLNRLVTDIFLQQAVPVVSFQPSASARTRDGELIHLDYANIRLALAHRLVPLIYGDVAFDETRARSIISTDAQFAFLAPILQPTRLVYTTAVGGIYRADPMRLRLGRCSAPKSARRTAMT
;
A
#
# COMPACT_ATOMS: atom_id res chain seq x y z
N MET A 1 22.35 -13.99 -12.08
CA MET A 1 21.32 -13.78 -11.03
C MET A 1 20.08 -14.53 -11.47
N GLY A 2 19.56 -15.44 -10.65
CA GLY A 2 18.35 -16.21 -11.01
C GLY A 2 17.16 -15.28 -11.23
N SER A 3 16.31 -15.61 -12.20
CA SER A 3 15.08 -14.86 -12.47
C SER A 3 14.15 -14.97 -11.26
N PHE A 4 13.91 -13.86 -10.56
CA PHE A 4 12.97 -13.82 -9.46
C PHE A 4 11.56 -13.58 -10.00
N PHE A 5 10.58 -14.26 -9.41
CA PHE A 5 9.18 -13.97 -9.65
C PHE A 5 8.76 -12.82 -8.74
N LEU A 6 8.87 -11.57 -9.23
CA LEU A 6 8.52 -10.37 -8.48
C LEU A 6 7.02 -10.08 -8.58
N ILE A 7 6.36 -9.93 -7.44
CA ILE A 7 5.01 -9.37 -7.37
C ILE A 7 5.00 -8.05 -6.60
N PHE A 8 4.07 -7.19 -6.94
CA PHE A 8 3.69 -6.06 -6.10
C PHE A 8 2.43 -6.44 -5.34
N LEU A 9 2.45 -6.36 -4.02
CA LEU A 9 1.31 -6.69 -3.15
C LEU A 9 0.87 -5.44 -2.40
N LYS A 10 -0.36 -4.96 -2.67
CA LYS A 10 -0.96 -3.85 -1.93
C LYS A 10 -1.94 -4.35 -0.87
N LEU A 11 -1.72 -3.93 0.36
CA LEU A 11 -2.69 -4.01 1.45
C LEU A 11 -3.60 -2.78 1.41
N GLY A 12 -4.86 -2.98 1.03
CA GLY A 12 -5.82 -1.88 0.95
C GLY A 12 -6.01 -1.23 2.33
N GLY A 13 -5.97 0.11 2.40
CA GLY A 13 -6.13 0.83 3.67
C GLY A 13 -7.42 0.46 4.42
N SER A 14 -8.55 0.26 3.71
CA SER A 14 -9.80 -0.25 4.32
C SER A 14 -9.74 -1.69 4.79
N ALA A 15 -8.87 -2.50 4.20
CA ALA A 15 -8.70 -3.89 4.61
C ALA A 15 -7.98 -3.95 5.96
N ILE A 16 -6.96 -3.11 6.15
CA ILE A 16 -6.10 -3.13 7.35
C ILE A 16 -6.45 -2.08 8.41
N THR A 17 -7.44 -1.22 8.16
CA THR A 17 -7.95 -0.24 9.12
C THR A 17 -9.48 -0.20 9.11
N ASP A 18 -10.10 0.25 10.21
CA ASP A 18 -11.49 0.67 10.25
C ASP A 18 -11.60 2.10 9.72
N LYS A 19 -12.40 2.30 8.66
CA LYS A 19 -12.64 3.60 8.03
C LYS A 19 -13.64 4.48 8.78
N THR A 20 -14.33 3.94 9.79
CA THR A 20 -15.32 4.69 10.57
C THR A 20 -14.68 5.40 11.76
N GLN A 21 -13.48 5.00 12.16
CA GLN A 21 -12.77 5.54 13.33
C GLN A 21 -11.38 6.06 12.94
N PRO A 22 -10.94 7.19 13.51
CA PRO A 22 -9.62 7.73 13.25
C PRO A 22 -8.53 6.80 13.83
N ALA A 23 -7.47 6.56 13.05
CA ALA A 23 -6.30 5.81 13.48
C ALA A 23 -6.61 4.42 14.11
N ALA A 24 -7.57 3.70 13.52
CA ALA A 24 -8.04 2.40 14.00
C ALA A 24 -7.49 1.26 13.13
N PRO A 25 -6.36 0.64 13.48
CA PRO A 25 -5.82 -0.51 12.74
C PRO A 25 -6.66 -1.77 12.99
N LYS A 26 -6.50 -2.78 12.13
CA LYS A 26 -7.03 -4.14 12.32
C LYS A 26 -5.87 -5.12 12.48
N PRO A 27 -5.23 -5.21 13.67
CA PRO A 27 -4.00 -5.99 13.86
C PRO A 27 -4.14 -7.47 13.47
N GLU A 28 -5.29 -8.09 13.78
CA GLU A 28 -5.56 -9.48 13.43
C GLU A 28 -5.52 -9.70 11.90
N VAL A 29 -6.16 -8.82 11.14
CA VAL A 29 -6.14 -8.88 9.66
C VAL A 29 -4.72 -8.68 9.12
N ILE A 30 -3.95 -7.75 9.69
CA ILE A 30 -2.55 -7.53 9.28
C ILE A 30 -1.72 -8.78 9.59
N ARG A 31 -1.94 -9.44 10.72
CA ARG A 31 -1.23 -10.66 11.13
C ARG A 31 -1.54 -11.84 10.21
N GLU A 32 -2.81 -12.03 9.85
CA GLU A 32 -3.23 -13.06 8.88
C GLU A 32 -2.58 -12.84 7.51
N LEU A 33 -2.56 -11.59 7.03
CA LEU A 33 -1.90 -11.22 5.77
C LEU A 33 -0.37 -11.46 5.84
N ALA A 34 0.27 -11.11 6.95
CA ALA A 34 1.69 -11.34 7.16
C ALA A 34 2.02 -12.84 7.16
N ARG A 35 1.21 -13.67 7.83
CA ARG A 35 1.34 -15.14 7.80
C ARG A 35 1.15 -15.70 6.40
N ALA A 36 0.15 -15.24 5.65
CA ALA A 36 -0.04 -15.67 4.26
C ALA A 36 1.16 -15.31 3.37
N VAL A 37 1.79 -14.15 3.58
CA VAL A 37 3.02 -13.75 2.89
C VAL A 37 4.20 -14.65 3.29
N PHE A 38 4.36 -14.95 4.58
CA PHE A 38 5.38 -15.88 5.06
C PHE A 38 5.23 -17.25 4.39
N ASP A 39 4.04 -17.86 4.45
CA ASP A 39 3.76 -19.18 3.89
C ASP A 39 3.98 -19.21 2.37
N ALA A 40 3.59 -18.16 1.65
CA ALA A 40 3.81 -18.06 0.21
C ALA A 40 5.30 -18.02 -0.17
N ARG A 41 6.11 -17.28 0.61
CA ARG A 41 7.57 -17.22 0.40
C ARG A 41 8.28 -18.50 0.80
N ALA A 42 7.80 -19.19 1.84
CA ALA A 42 8.33 -20.50 2.24
C ALA A 42 8.06 -21.56 1.15
N LYS A 43 6.87 -21.54 0.54
CA LYS A 43 6.49 -22.45 -0.55
C LYS A 43 7.20 -22.13 -1.88
N ASN A 44 7.50 -20.85 -2.13
CA ASN A 44 8.22 -20.43 -3.33
C ASN A 44 9.42 -19.55 -2.96
N PRO A 45 10.60 -20.15 -2.75
CA PRO A 45 11.83 -19.41 -2.45
C PRO A 45 12.30 -18.46 -3.56
N ALA A 46 11.74 -18.51 -4.77
CA ALA A 46 12.02 -17.54 -5.83
C ALA A 46 11.06 -16.34 -5.82
N LEU A 47 9.99 -16.38 -5.03
CA LEU A 47 9.04 -15.27 -4.86
C LEU A 47 9.75 -14.06 -4.24
N ALA A 48 9.69 -12.94 -4.94
CA ALA A 48 10.09 -11.63 -4.45
C ALA A 48 8.84 -10.76 -4.35
N ILE A 49 8.76 -9.90 -3.33
CA ILE A 49 7.57 -9.09 -3.05
C ILE A 49 8.01 -7.66 -2.78
N LEU A 50 7.47 -6.70 -3.54
CA LEU A 50 7.35 -5.33 -3.09
C LEU A 50 5.99 -5.16 -2.40
N LEU A 51 6.02 -4.95 -1.10
CA LEU A 51 4.82 -4.75 -0.29
C LEU A 51 4.45 -3.27 -0.27
N GLY A 52 3.17 -2.97 -0.35
CA GLY A 52 2.63 -1.64 -0.25
C GLY A 52 1.40 -1.61 0.66
N HIS A 53 1.12 -0.53 1.36
CA HIS A 53 -0.19 -0.37 1.99
C HIS A 53 -0.76 1.05 1.89
N GLY A 54 -2.09 1.15 1.80
CA GLY A 54 -2.76 2.45 1.89
C GLY A 54 -2.67 3.04 3.29
N SER A 55 -2.75 4.37 3.42
CA SER A 55 -2.71 5.07 4.72
C SER A 55 -3.96 4.86 5.59
N GLY A 56 -5.02 4.24 5.05
CA GLY A 56 -6.21 3.88 5.81
C GLY A 56 -6.85 5.05 6.56
N SER A 57 -7.45 4.76 7.70
CA SER A 57 -8.00 5.80 8.59
C SER A 57 -6.94 6.71 9.24
N PHE A 58 -5.66 6.36 9.17
CA PHE A 58 -4.59 7.22 9.67
C PHE A 58 -4.42 8.44 8.76
N GLY A 59 -4.16 8.23 7.47
CA GLY A 59 -3.98 9.33 6.52
C GLY A 59 -5.28 10.12 6.27
N HIS A 60 -6.38 9.43 6.00
CA HIS A 60 -7.64 10.10 5.59
C HIS A 60 -8.21 11.01 6.69
N PHE A 61 -8.30 10.53 7.94
CA PHE A 61 -8.83 11.36 9.02
C PHE A 61 -7.87 12.48 9.39
N THR A 62 -6.55 12.22 9.38
CA THR A 62 -5.56 13.25 9.74
C THR A 62 -5.54 14.38 8.71
N ALA A 63 -5.50 14.04 7.42
CA ALA A 63 -5.54 15.04 6.35
C ALA A 63 -6.81 15.90 6.41
N LYS A 64 -7.97 15.30 6.71
CA LYS A 64 -9.21 16.04 6.91
C LYS A 64 -9.19 16.91 8.17
N LYS A 65 -8.78 16.34 9.31
CA LYS A 65 -8.74 17.02 10.62
C LYS A 65 -7.88 18.27 10.59
N PHE A 66 -6.69 18.17 9.99
CA PHE A 66 -5.75 19.28 9.94
C PHE A 66 -5.94 20.19 8.73
N GLY A 67 -6.88 19.89 7.83
CA GLY A 67 -7.19 20.75 6.68
C GLY A 67 -6.14 20.72 5.58
N TYR A 68 -5.69 19.53 5.15
CA TYR A 68 -4.65 19.37 4.11
C TYR A 68 -4.94 20.14 2.81
N ALA A 69 -6.22 20.23 2.44
CA ALA A 69 -6.70 20.94 1.26
C ALA A 69 -6.65 22.47 1.36
N GLN A 70 -6.45 23.02 2.56
CA GLN A 70 -6.28 24.47 2.74
C GLN A 70 -4.92 24.90 2.19
N PRO A 71 -4.80 25.98 1.40
CA PRO A 71 -3.51 26.49 0.93
C PRO A 71 -2.51 26.70 2.07
N ASP A 72 -1.22 26.48 1.82
CA ASP A 72 -0.10 26.79 2.74
C ASP A 72 -0.13 26.19 4.16
N ASN A 73 -1.07 25.30 4.44
CA ASN A 73 -1.13 24.51 5.67
C ASN A 73 -0.08 23.38 5.72
N TRP A 74 1.18 23.75 5.98
CA TRP A 74 2.31 22.83 6.12
C TRP A 74 2.25 21.97 7.38
N ARG A 75 1.51 22.40 8.40
CA ARG A 75 1.24 21.56 9.57
C ARG A 75 0.43 20.32 9.18
N ALA A 76 -0.59 20.48 8.34
CA ALA A 76 -1.38 19.35 7.85
C ALA A 76 -0.52 18.35 7.06
N TYR A 77 0.48 18.82 6.33
CA TYR A 77 1.46 17.95 5.66
C TYR A 77 2.23 17.09 6.67
N ALA A 78 2.86 17.73 7.66
CA ALA A 78 3.68 17.04 8.66
C ALA A 78 2.85 16.04 9.48
N GLU A 79 1.67 16.45 9.95
CA GLU A 79 0.77 15.60 10.74
C GLU A 79 0.27 14.40 9.92
N THR A 80 -0.07 14.62 8.64
CA THR A 80 -0.52 13.54 7.74
C THR A 80 0.58 12.52 7.49
N SER A 81 1.82 12.98 7.22
CA SER A 81 2.97 12.11 7.03
C SER A 81 3.26 11.27 8.28
N ALA A 82 3.35 11.94 9.44
CA ALA A 82 3.59 11.27 10.71
C ALA A 82 2.49 10.23 11.03
N SER A 83 1.23 10.55 10.71
CA SER A 83 0.13 9.63 10.90
C SER A 83 0.21 8.39 9.99
N ALA A 84 0.52 8.58 8.71
CA ALA A 84 0.75 7.47 7.79
C ALA A 84 1.94 6.59 8.23
N ALA A 85 3.04 7.21 8.69
CA ALA A 85 4.21 6.52 9.22
C ALA A 85 3.90 5.67 10.45
N ARG A 86 2.98 6.12 11.34
CA ARG A 86 2.52 5.33 12.49
C ARG A 86 1.83 4.02 12.07
N LEU A 87 0.95 4.06 11.06
CA LEU A 87 0.37 2.82 10.52
C LEU A 87 1.44 1.92 9.92
N ASN A 88 2.37 2.50 9.15
CA ASN A 88 3.48 1.76 8.56
C ASN A 88 4.36 1.08 9.62
N ARG A 89 4.61 1.72 10.77
CA ARG A 89 5.34 1.09 11.87
C ARG A 89 4.60 -0.14 12.40
N LEU A 90 3.29 -0.03 12.65
CA LEU A 90 2.46 -1.17 13.10
C LEU A 90 2.50 -2.33 12.10
N VAL A 91 2.37 -2.03 10.80
CA VAL A 91 2.46 -3.05 9.74
C VAL A 91 3.84 -3.71 9.74
N THR A 92 4.91 -2.90 9.83
CA THR A 92 6.30 -3.39 9.89
C THR A 92 6.49 -4.35 11.07
N ASP A 93 6.06 -3.96 12.26
CA ASP A 93 6.20 -4.76 13.49
C ASP A 93 5.47 -6.09 13.39
N ILE A 94 4.22 -6.09 12.92
CA ILE A 94 3.43 -7.31 12.78
C ILE A 94 4.04 -8.25 11.74
N PHE A 95 4.56 -7.73 10.63
CA PHE A 95 5.23 -8.54 9.61
C PHE A 95 6.54 -9.16 10.13
N LEU A 96 7.36 -8.39 10.86
CA LEU A 96 8.57 -8.91 11.51
C LEU A 96 8.24 -9.99 12.55
N GLN A 97 7.18 -9.82 13.33
CA GLN A 97 6.69 -10.84 14.28
C GLN A 97 6.27 -12.14 13.60
N GLN A 98 5.86 -12.10 12.32
CA GLN A 98 5.57 -13.28 11.51
C GLN A 98 6.79 -13.76 10.70
N ALA A 99 8.01 -13.34 11.08
CA ALA A 99 9.26 -13.69 10.43
C ALA A 99 9.33 -13.32 8.94
N VAL A 100 8.58 -12.31 8.50
CA VAL A 100 8.77 -11.70 7.18
C VAL A 100 9.81 -10.60 7.31
N PRO A 101 10.95 -10.66 6.58
CA PRO A 101 12.04 -9.69 6.69
C PRO A 101 11.70 -8.39 5.95
N VAL A 102 10.70 -7.68 6.45
CA VAL A 102 10.26 -6.40 5.88
C VAL A 102 11.23 -5.28 6.21
N VAL A 103 11.45 -4.39 5.24
CA VAL A 103 12.19 -3.15 5.43
C VAL A 103 11.37 -2.00 4.86
N SER A 104 11.06 -1.01 5.69
CA SER A 104 10.22 0.10 5.30
C SER A 104 11.01 1.21 4.61
N PHE A 105 10.44 1.74 3.52
CA PHE A 105 10.94 2.87 2.76
C PHE A 105 9.89 3.97 2.74
N GLN A 106 10.13 5.07 3.46
CA GLN A 106 9.22 6.20 3.54
C GLN A 106 9.17 6.96 2.19
N PRO A 107 8.01 7.01 1.51
CA PRO A 107 7.97 7.66 0.20
C PRO A 107 8.21 9.16 0.25
N SER A 108 7.72 9.87 1.27
CA SER A 108 7.96 11.32 1.43
C SER A 108 9.44 11.71 1.55
N ALA A 109 10.35 10.76 1.82
CA ALA A 109 11.78 11.03 1.88
C ALA A 109 12.42 11.31 0.50
N SER A 110 11.79 10.89 -0.59
CA SER A 110 12.30 11.12 -1.95
C SER A 110 11.24 11.48 -2.98
N ALA A 111 9.96 11.19 -2.71
CA ALA A 111 8.90 11.40 -3.67
C ALA A 111 8.74 12.88 -4.04
N ARG A 112 8.70 13.15 -5.34
CA ARG A 112 8.34 14.46 -5.90
C ARG A 112 7.21 14.30 -6.90
N THR A 113 6.32 15.28 -6.89
CA THR A 113 5.13 15.31 -7.73
C THR A 113 5.07 16.58 -8.55
N ARG A 114 4.35 16.54 -9.67
CA ARG A 114 3.97 17.72 -10.45
C ARG A 114 2.48 17.63 -10.74
N ASP A 115 1.73 18.61 -10.24
CA ASP A 115 0.28 18.65 -10.36
C ASP A 115 -0.42 17.36 -9.89
N GLY A 116 0.09 16.77 -8.82
CA GLY A 116 -0.39 15.53 -8.21
C GLY A 116 0.16 14.25 -8.82
N GLU A 117 0.87 14.30 -9.93
CA GLU A 117 1.46 13.13 -10.59
C GLU A 117 2.87 12.85 -10.06
N LEU A 118 3.18 11.58 -9.78
CA LEU A 118 4.49 11.18 -9.28
C LEU A 118 5.54 11.21 -10.40
N ILE A 119 6.49 12.14 -10.30
CA ILE A 119 7.57 12.33 -11.30
C ILE A 119 8.90 11.74 -10.85
N HIS A 120 9.07 11.52 -9.55
CA HIS A 120 10.28 10.93 -8.98
C HIS A 120 9.98 10.18 -7.68
N LEU A 121 10.64 9.04 -7.51
CA LEU A 121 10.70 8.25 -6.28
C LEU A 121 12.03 7.49 -6.30
N ASP A 122 12.84 7.60 -5.25
CA ASP A 122 14.07 6.82 -5.16
C ASP A 122 13.73 5.34 -4.94
N TYR A 123 14.30 4.48 -5.79
CA TYR A 123 14.07 3.04 -5.77
C TYR A 123 15.36 2.23 -5.70
N ALA A 124 16.53 2.88 -5.55
CA ALA A 124 17.81 2.18 -5.54
C ALA A 124 17.88 1.20 -4.36
N ASN A 125 17.48 1.66 -3.17
CA ASN A 125 17.46 0.81 -1.98
C ASN A 125 16.35 -0.25 -2.01
N ILE A 126 15.24 0.00 -2.73
CA ILE A 126 14.21 -1.01 -2.99
C ILE A 126 14.80 -2.17 -3.80
N ARG A 127 15.57 -1.87 -4.86
CA ARG A 127 16.24 -2.89 -5.68
C ARG A 127 17.26 -3.69 -4.88
N LEU A 128 18.07 -3.01 -4.06
CA LEU A 128 19.04 -3.67 -3.18
C LEU A 128 18.33 -4.59 -2.18
N ALA A 129 17.25 -4.14 -1.55
CA ALA A 129 16.46 -4.95 -0.64
C ALA A 129 15.94 -6.24 -1.31
N LEU A 130 15.39 -6.13 -2.52
CA LEU A 130 14.93 -7.28 -3.30
C LEU A 130 16.08 -8.24 -3.63
N ALA A 131 17.25 -7.72 -4.03
CA ALA A 131 18.43 -8.52 -4.33
C ALA A 131 18.93 -9.31 -3.10
N HIS A 132 18.79 -8.74 -1.90
CA HIS A 132 19.12 -9.38 -0.62
C HIS A 132 17.96 -10.20 -0.02
N ARG A 133 16.92 -10.52 -0.80
CA ARG A 133 15.77 -11.33 -0.38
C ARG A 133 14.96 -10.73 0.78
N LEU A 134 15.08 -9.42 1.01
CA LEU A 134 14.22 -8.66 1.91
C LEU A 134 12.87 -8.37 1.22
N VAL A 135 11.88 -7.95 2.02
CA VAL A 135 10.57 -7.51 1.53
C VAL A 135 10.48 -6.00 1.69
N PRO A 136 10.83 -5.19 0.67
CA PRO A 136 10.64 -3.75 0.75
C PRO A 136 9.16 -3.41 0.97
N LEU A 137 8.90 -2.46 1.87
CA LEU A 137 7.57 -1.99 2.24
C LEU A 137 7.46 -0.47 2.00
N ILE A 138 6.51 -0.07 1.17
CA ILE A 138 6.13 1.33 0.93
C ILE A 138 4.68 1.58 1.34
N TYR A 139 4.25 2.84 1.39
CA TYR A 139 2.91 3.16 1.88
C TYR A 139 2.36 4.48 1.32
N GLY A 140 1.04 4.66 1.36
CA GLY A 140 0.45 5.94 0.98
C GLY A 140 0.93 7.06 1.91
N ASP A 141 1.51 8.12 1.35
CA ASP A 141 2.21 9.17 2.09
C ASP A 141 2.00 10.53 1.40
N VAL A 142 2.62 11.59 1.91
CA VAL A 142 2.66 12.92 1.29
C VAL A 142 3.91 13.08 0.40
N ALA A 143 3.92 14.08 -0.47
CA ALA A 143 5.06 14.44 -1.31
C ALA A 143 5.10 15.96 -1.56
N PHE A 144 6.28 16.49 -1.85
CA PHE A 144 6.40 17.86 -2.37
C PHE A 144 5.93 17.91 -3.82
N ASP A 145 5.20 18.96 -4.19
CA ASP A 145 4.63 19.14 -5.53
C ASP A 145 5.12 20.43 -6.17
N GLU A 146 5.58 20.36 -7.42
CA GLU A 146 6.11 21.51 -8.16
C GLU A 146 5.03 22.55 -8.54
N THR A 147 3.76 22.13 -8.66
CA THR A 147 2.64 22.99 -9.07
C THR A 147 1.75 23.36 -7.88
N ARG A 148 1.48 22.40 -6.99
CA ARG A 148 0.53 22.51 -5.87
C ARG A 148 1.22 22.75 -4.52
N ALA A 149 2.54 22.91 -4.52
CA ALA A 149 3.44 22.88 -3.36
C ALA A 149 3.52 21.52 -2.63
N ARG A 150 2.39 20.81 -2.49
CA ARG A 150 2.31 19.49 -1.86
C ARG A 150 1.22 18.62 -2.45
N SER A 151 1.40 17.31 -2.34
CA SER A 151 0.44 16.30 -2.81
C SER A 151 0.38 15.09 -1.87
N ILE A 152 -0.69 14.30 -1.97
CA ILE A 152 -0.78 12.98 -1.33
C ILE A 152 -0.52 11.94 -2.43
N ILE A 153 0.45 11.07 -2.20
CA ILE A 153 0.81 9.99 -3.11
C ILE A 153 0.27 8.66 -2.60
N SER A 154 -0.67 8.09 -3.35
CA SER A 154 -1.19 6.76 -3.05
C SER A 154 -0.14 5.69 -3.37
N THR A 155 -0.24 4.53 -2.71
CA THR A 155 0.54 3.35 -3.09
C THR A 155 0.27 2.91 -4.53
N ASP A 156 -0.90 3.24 -5.10
CA ASP A 156 -1.21 2.92 -6.50
C ASP A 156 -0.36 3.75 -7.46
N ALA A 157 -0.22 5.05 -7.18
CA ALA A 157 0.66 5.93 -7.95
C ALA A 157 2.12 5.47 -7.85
N GLN A 158 2.56 5.08 -6.64
CA GLN A 158 3.91 4.54 -6.42
C GLN A 158 4.12 3.22 -7.19
N PHE A 159 3.16 2.29 -7.15
CA PHE A 159 3.23 1.04 -7.91
C PHE A 159 3.21 1.29 -9.42
N ALA A 160 2.39 2.22 -9.91
CA ALA A 160 2.35 2.59 -11.32
C ALA A 160 3.70 3.18 -11.80
N PHE A 161 4.34 4.01 -10.98
CA PHE A 161 5.67 4.55 -11.25
C PHE A 161 6.76 3.47 -11.25
N LEU A 162 6.73 2.55 -10.28
CA LEU A 162 7.75 1.52 -10.11
C LEU A 162 7.59 0.31 -11.05
N ALA A 163 6.37 0.02 -11.51
CA ALA A 163 6.09 -1.15 -12.35
C ALA A 163 6.91 -1.19 -13.67
N PRO A 164 7.01 -0.12 -14.48
CA PRO A 164 7.84 -0.16 -15.68
C PRO A 164 9.34 -0.31 -15.38
N ILE A 165 9.78 0.07 -14.17
CA ILE A 165 11.18 0.05 -13.72
C ILE A 165 11.57 -1.33 -13.18
N LEU A 166 10.76 -1.90 -12.29
CA LEU A 166 11.03 -3.15 -11.58
C LEU A 166 10.40 -4.37 -12.27
N GLN A 167 9.50 -4.16 -13.23
CA GLN A 167 8.88 -5.18 -14.08
C GLN A 167 8.28 -6.37 -13.29
N PRO A 168 7.34 -6.12 -12.35
CA PRO A 168 6.69 -7.21 -11.63
C PRO A 168 5.86 -8.07 -12.60
N THR A 169 5.78 -9.36 -12.33
CA THR A 169 4.96 -10.30 -13.10
C THR A 169 3.48 -10.18 -12.78
N ARG A 170 3.13 -9.73 -11.57
CA ARG A 170 1.75 -9.51 -11.13
C ARG A 170 1.65 -8.37 -10.12
N LEU A 171 0.51 -7.67 -10.16
CA LEU A 171 0.07 -6.76 -9.11
C LEU A 171 -1.12 -7.42 -8.39
N VAL A 172 -1.03 -7.53 -7.07
CA VAL A 172 -2.04 -8.15 -6.21
C VAL A 172 -2.58 -7.12 -5.24
N TYR A 173 -3.90 -7.00 -5.16
CA TYR A 173 -4.59 -6.03 -4.33
C TYR A 173 -5.47 -6.74 -3.31
N THR A 174 -5.20 -6.53 -2.02
CA THR A 174 -6.14 -6.95 -0.97
C THR A 174 -7.12 -5.82 -0.71
N THR A 175 -8.41 -6.15 -0.70
CA THR A 175 -9.48 -5.18 -0.49
C THR A 175 -10.44 -5.69 0.57
N ALA A 176 -11.24 -4.80 1.15
CA ALA A 176 -12.24 -5.17 2.15
C ALA A 176 -13.49 -5.83 1.52
N VAL A 177 -13.52 -5.99 0.19
CA VAL A 177 -14.65 -6.49 -0.59
C VAL A 177 -14.16 -7.59 -1.54
N GLY A 178 -15.08 -8.38 -2.10
CA GLY A 178 -14.72 -9.55 -2.92
C GLY A 178 -14.08 -9.23 -4.30
N GLY A 179 -13.90 -7.96 -4.66
CA GLY A 179 -13.37 -7.53 -5.94
C GLY A 179 -13.94 -6.19 -6.40
N ILE A 180 -13.89 -5.94 -7.71
CA ILE A 180 -14.49 -4.74 -8.32
C ILE A 180 -15.99 -4.98 -8.51
N TYR A 181 -16.81 -4.10 -7.95
CA TYR A 181 -18.27 -4.11 -8.11
C TYR A 181 -18.69 -2.96 -9.04
N ARG A 182 -19.82 -3.12 -9.75
CA ARG A 182 -20.39 -2.06 -10.60
C ARG A 182 -20.98 -0.89 -9.81
N ALA A 183 -21.28 -1.10 -8.52
CA ALA A 183 -21.79 -0.12 -7.58
C ALA A 183 -21.22 -0.40 -6.19
N ASP A 184 -21.28 0.58 -5.28
CA ASP A 184 -20.71 0.46 -3.94
C ASP A 184 -21.37 -0.69 -3.14
N PRO A 185 -20.65 -1.81 -2.91
CA PRO A 185 -21.20 -2.97 -2.22
C PRO A 185 -21.49 -2.70 -0.74
N MET A 186 -20.92 -1.65 -0.15
CA MET A 186 -21.14 -1.28 1.25
C MET A 186 -22.42 -0.47 1.44
N ARG A 187 -22.88 0.27 0.41
CA ARG A 187 -24.20 0.92 0.37
C ARG A 187 -25.33 -0.04 -0.01
N LEU A 188 -25.01 -1.15 -0.66
CA LEU A 188 -25.96 -2.17 -1.11
C LEU A 188 -26.41 -3.16 -0.01
N ARG A 189 -25.97 -3.01 1.25
CA ARG A 189 -26.54 -3.78 2.38
C ARG A 189 -28.03 -3.49 2.64
N LEU A 190 -28.63 -2.52 1.95
CA LEU A 190 -30.08 -2.26 1.91
C LEU A 190 -30.79 -2.76 0.64
N GLY A 191 -30.10 -3.39 -0.32
CA GLY A 191 -30.72 -3.90 -1.54
C GLY A 191 -29.79 -4.80 -2.34
N ARG A 192 -30.19 -6.06 -2.52
CA ARG A 192 -29.44 -7.12 -3.23
C ARG A 192 -28.89 -6.61 -4.57
N CYS A 193 -27.58 -6.73 -4.78
CA CYS A 193 -26.99 -6.72 -6.11
C CYS A 193 -26.04 -7.90 -6.25
N SER A 194 -26.26 -8.70 -7.29
CA SER A 194 -25.51 -9.92 -7.61
C SER A 194 -24.10 -9.61 -8.11
N ALA A 195 -23.16 -10.49 -7.78
CA ALA A 195 -21.79 -10.43 -8.28
C ALA A 195 -21.72 -10.52 -9.82
N PRO A 196 -20.77 -9.87 -10.50
CA PRO A 196 -20.56 -10.05 -11.94
C PRO A 196 -20.11 -11.49 -12.26
N LYS A 197 -20.54 -11.99 -13.42
CA LYS A 197 -20.20 -13.32 -13.95
C LYS A 197 -18.68 -13.50 -14.14
N SER A 198 -18.16 -14.55 -13.50
CA SER A 198 -16.92 -15.31 -13.76
C SER A 198 -15.67 -14.57 -14.29
N ALA A 199 -14.70 -14.37 -13.40
CA ALA A 199 -13.29 -14.48 -13.79
C ALA A 199 -12.95 -15.99 -13.85
N ARG A 200 -12.47 -16.47 -15.00
CA ARG A 200 -12.10 -17.87 -15.21
C ARG A 200 -11.12 -18.33 -14.12
N ARG A 201 -11.46 -19.43 -13.45
CA ARG A 201 -10.50 -20.24 -12.69
C ARG A 201 -9.51 -20.82 -13.70
N THR A 202 -8.28 -20.33 -13.70
CA THR A 202 -7.16 -21.12 -14.23
C THR A 202 -6.66 -21.97 -13.06
N ALA A 203 -7.12 -23.21 -13.02
CA ALA A 203 -6.41 -24.26 -12.31
C ALA A 203 -5.12 -24.54 -13.10
N MET A 204 -3.99 -24.62 -12.43
CA MET A 204 -2.79 -25.26 -12.98
C MET A 204 -2.10 -26.01 -11.85
N THR A 205 -2.19 -27.33 -11.97
CA THR A 205 -1.12 -28.31 -11.72
C THR A 205 0.26 -27.77 -12.03
#